data_AF-A0A4R3RER9-F1
#
_entry.id   AF-A0A4R3RER9-F1
#
_cell.length_a   1.000
_cell.length_b   1.000
_cell.length_c   1.000
_cell.angle_alpha   90.00
_cell.angle_beta   90.00
_cell.angle_gamma   90.00
#
_symmetry.space_group_name_H-M   'P 1'
#
loop_
_entity.id
_entity.type
_entity.pdbx_description
1 polymer ?
#
loop_
_entity_poly.entity_id
_entity_poly.type
_entity_poly.pdbx_seq_one_letter_code
_entity_poly.pdbx_strand_id
1 'polypeptide(L)'
;MNMRIVRNPDAFNTSRRAKEAKDVRDERHLAWIRTLPSVISGRYGCEAAHISYADRRYGKPERAKGKRAGDDFTLPLTAEEHQHGPDAQHKCKAGGERDWWLRHGIDATTLASRLWGVSGDTEAAMEIINQARLDAAIEVRRRRS
;
A
#
# COMPACT_ATOMS: atom_id res chain seq x y z
N MET A 1 56.10 -26.40 1.30
CA MET A 1 54.68 -26.66 1.63
C MET A 1 53.85 -25.48 1.15
N ASN A 2 53.10 -25.62 0.05
CA ASN A 2 52.25 -24.54 -0.48
C ASN A 2 50.79 -24.84 -0.14
N MET A 3 50.28 -24.19 0.91
CA MET A 3 48.89 -24.30 1.31
C MET A 3 48.02 -23.51 0.33
N ARG A 4 47.40 -24.20 -0.62
CA ARG A 4 46.37 -23.64 -1.51
C ARG A 4 45.16 -23.26 -0.66
N ILE A 5 44.99 -21.96 -0.44
CA ILE A 5 43.75 -21.40 0.09
C ILE A 5 42.69 -21.58 -1.00
N VAL A 6 41.86 -22.61 -0.84
CA VAL A 6 40.69 -22.84 -1.68
C VAL A 6 39.68 -21.74 -1.35
N ARG A 7 39.55 -20.73 -2.20
CA ARG A 7 38.48 -19.73 -2.07
C ARG A 7 37.16 -20.42 -2.39
N ASN A 8 36.43 -20.80 -1.35
CA ASN A 8 35.07 -21.27 -1.46
C ASN A 8 34.19 -20.10 -1.98
N PRO A 9 33.51 -20.22 -3.13
CA PRO A 9 32.71 -19.11 -3.68
C PRO A 9 31.43 -18.81 -2.87
N ASP A 10 31.10 -19.63 -1.88
CA ASP A 10 29.90 -19.48 -1.03
C ASP A 10 30.04 -18.49 0.14
N ALA A 11 31.14 -17.76 0.24
CA ALA A 11 31.40 -16.85 1.38
C ALA A 11 30.60 -15.52 1.37
N PHE A 12 29.79 -15.26 0.33
CA PHE A 12 28.89 -14.10 0.27
C PHE A 12 27.41 -14.41 0.54
N ASN A 13 27.05 -15.66 0.86
CA ASN A 13 25.67 -16.00 1.21
C ASN A 13 25.35 -15.67 2.69
N THR A 14 25.76 -14.48 3.14
CA THR A 14 25.40 -13.91 4.45
C THR A 14 24.51 -12.69 4.26
N SER A 15 23.41 -12.88 3.54
CA SER A 15 22.32 -11.92 3.52
C SER A 15 21.02 -12.61 3.93
N ARG A 16 20.72 -12.54 5.23
CA ARG A 16 19.34 -12.35 5.73
C ARG A 16 18.75 -11.03 5.18
N ARG A 17 18.81 -10.81 3.86
CA ARG A 17 18.67 -9.50 3.23
C ARG A 17 18.15 -9.60 1.81
N ALA A 18 17.10 -10.36 1.63
CA ALA A 18 16.07 -10.21 0.61
C ALA A 18 15.09 -11.34 0.85
N LYS A 19 14.23 -11.20 1.87
CA LYS A 19 12.92 -11.84 1.76
C LYS A 19 12.29 -11.05 0.62
N GLU A 20 12.51 -11.55 -0.60
CA GLU A 20 12.03 -10.95 -1.82
C GLU A 20 10.59 -10.55 -1.55
N ALA A 21 10.26 -9.27 -1.72
CA ALA A 21 8.89 -8.82 -1.73
C ALA A 21 8.20 -9.62 -2.84
N LYS A 22 7.67 -10.79 -2.46
CA LYS A 22 6.87 -11.63 -3.33
C LYS A 22 5.69 -10.75 -3.70
N ASP A 23 5.45 -10.65 -4.99
CA ASP A 23 4.23 -10.06 -5.54
C ASP A 23 3.09 -10.94 -5.01
N VAL A 24 2.55 -10.59 -3.83
CA VAL A 24 1.43 -11.31 -3.23
C VAL A 24 0.26 -11.00 -4.14
N ARG A 25 -0.15 -11.98 -4.94
CA ARG A 25 -1.31 -11.87 -5.80
C ARG A 25 -2.48 -12.60 -5.18
N ASP A 26 -3.52 -11.87 -4.85
CA ASP A 26 -4.74 -12.44 -4.29
C ASP A 26 -5.97 -11.79 -4.91
N GLU A 27 -6.53 -12.46 -5.92
CA GLU A 27 -7.69 -11.98 -6.65
C GLU A 27 -8.96 -11.95 -5.77
N ARG A 28 -9.02 -12.78 -4.72
CA ARG A 28 -10.15 -12.77 -3.78
C ARG A 28 -10.10 -11.53 -2.90
N HIS A 29 -8.90 -11.15 -2.45
CA HIS A 29 -8.69 -9.90 -1.75
C HIS A 29 -9.09 -8.71 -2.62
N LEU A 30 -8.64 -8.67 -3.88
CA LEU A 30 -9.02 -7.59 -4.81
C LEU A 30 -10.54 -7.51 -5.05
N ALA A 31 -11.19 -8.66 -5.24
CA ALA A 31 -12.64 -8.71 -5.39
C ALA A 31 -13.35 -8.21 -4.14
N TRP A 32 -12.87 -8.60 -2.96
CA TRP A 32 -13.41 -8.16 -1.67
C TRP A 32 -13.20 -6.66 -1.43
N ILE A 33 -12.01 -6.12 -1.72
CA ILE A 33 -11.72 -4.67 -1.63
C ILE A 33 -12.72 -3.86 -2.46
N ARG A 34 -13.09 -4.31 -3.67
CA ARG A 34 -14.07 -3.62 -4.52
C ARG A 34 -15.49 -3.57 -3.92
N THR A 35 -15.80 -4.45 -2.96
CA THR A 35 -17.08 -4.43 -2.24
C THR A 35 -17.12 -3.43 -1.09
N LEU A 36 -15.95 -2.94 -0.64
CA LEU A 36 -15.84 -2.02 0.48
C LEU A 36 -16.10 -0.56 0.06
N PRO A 37 -16.52 0.30 1.01
CA PRO A 37 -16.66 1.73 0.76
C PRO A 37 -15.30 2.42 0.62
N SER A 38 -15.27 3.55 -0.11
CA SER A 38 -14.04 4.32 -0.31
C SER A 38 -13.46 4.82 1.02
N VAL A 39 -12.14 4.70 1.17
CA VAL A 39 -11.44 5.20 2.37
C VAL A 39 -11.46 6.72 2.48
N ILE A 40 -11.78 7.45 1.41
CA ILE A 40 -11.86 8.92 1.40
C ILE A 40 -13.33 9.34 1.54
N SER A 41 -14.12 9.12 0.49
CA SER A 41 -15.52 9.57 0.43
C SER A 41 -16.50 8.67 1.16
N GLY A 42 -16.18 7.40 1.43
CA GLY A 42 -17.12 6.43 2.01
C GLY A 42 -18.19 5.94 1.03
N ARG A 43 -18.06 6.25 -0.27
CA ARG A 43 -19.01 5.80 -1.30
C ARG A 43 -18.73 4.35 -1.72
N TYR A 44 -19.77 3.64 -2.13
CA TYR A 44 -19.66 2.31 -2.73
C TYR A 44 -19.45 2.40 -4.25
N GLY A 45 -19.02 1.30 -4.87
CA GLY A 45 -18.60 1.28 -6.28
C GLY A 45 -17.10 1.58 -6.43
N CYS A 46 -16.30 0.97 -5.56
CA CYS A 46 -14.87 1.21 -5.50
C CYS A 46 -14.08 0.27 -6.41
N GLU A 47 -12.94 0.77 -6.87
CA GLU A 47 -11.89 0.01 -7.51
C GLU A 47 -10.78 -0.30 -6.50
N ALA A 48 -10.03 -1.37 -6.76
CA ALA A 48 -8.84 -1.70 -5.99
C ALA A 48 -7.69 -0.82 -6.48
N ALA A 49 -7.35 0.20 -5.69
CA ALA A 49 -6.30 1.14 -6.01
C ALA A 49 -4.98 0.68 -5.38
N HIS A 50 -3.99 0.39 -6.22
CA HIS A 50 -2.66 -0.03 -5.77
C HIS A 50 -1.81 1.16 -5.33
N ILE A 51 -1.20 1.02 -4.15
CA ILE A 51 -0.24 2.01 -3.64
C ILE A 51 1.12 1.75 -4.29
N SER A 52 1.62 2.70 -5.05
CA SER A 52 2.85 2.59 -5.82
C SER A 52 4.08 3.18 -5.13
N TYR A 53 3.95 4.09 -4.15
CA TYR A 53 5.12 4.69 -3.47
C TYR A 53 5.88 3.73 -2.54
N ALA A 54 7.18 3.97 -2.37
CA ALA A 54 8.05 3.14 -1.53
C ALA A 54 7.86 3.47 -0.04
N ASP A 55 7.70 2.44 0.80
CA ASP A 55 7.61 2.62 2.25
C ASP A 55 8.55 1.65 2.97
N ARG A 56 9.66 2.20 3.45
CA ARG A 56 10.71 1.43 4.13
C ARG A 56 10.26 0.91 5.50
N ARG A 57 9.21 1.47 6.11
CA ARG A 57 8.68 1.00 7.42
C ARG A 57 8.03 -0.37 7.29
N TYR A 58 7.34 -0.60 6.17
CA TYR A 58 6.67 -1.86 5.85
C TYR A 58 7.52 -2.79 4.98
N GLY A 59 8.82 -2.48 4.81
CA GLY A 59 9.72 -3.29 4.00
C GLY A 59 9.42 -3.24 2.50
N LYS A 60 8.65 -2.24 2.02
CA LYS A 60 8.32 -2.08 0.59
C LYS A 60 9.52 -1.48 -0.13
N PRO A 61 10.25 -2.26 -0.95
CA PRO A 61 11.41 -1.75 -1.66
C PRO A 61 10.98 -0.65 -2.64
N GLU A 62 11.86 0.33 -2.86
CA GLU A 62 11.66 1.29 -3.94
C GLU A 62 11.51 0.53 -5.25
N ARG A 63 10.47 0.87 -6.03
CA ARG A 63 10.11 0.14 -7.25
C ARG A 63 11.30 0.20 -8.21
N ALA A 64 12.06 -0.89 -8.29
CA ALA A 64 12.94 -1.13 -9.41
C ALA A 64 12.07 -1.24 -10.68
N LYS A 65 12.54 -0.64 -11.78
CA LYS A 65 11.86 -0.58 -13.08
C LYS A 65 11.30 -1.98 -13.45
N GLY A 66 9.98 -2.17 -13.38
CA GLY A 66 9.31 -3.41 -13.81
C GLY A 66 8.66 -4.30 -12.73
N LYS A 67 8.78 -4.01 -11.42
CA LYS A 67 8.01 -4.75 -10.39
C LYS A 67 6.64 -4.13 -10.15
N ARG A 68 5.57 -4.95 -10.21
CA ARG A 68 4.20 -4.55 -9.82
C ARG A 68 4.13 -4.42 -8.30
N ALA A 69 3.19 -3.60 -7.81
CA ALA A 69 2.92 -3.52 -6.38
C ALA A 69 2.11 -4.76 -6.04
N GLY A 70 2.44 -5.43 -4.93
CA GLY A 70 1.66 -6.57 -4.48
C GLY A 70 0.23 -6.13 -4.10
N ASP A 71 -0.70 -7.07 -4.18
CA ASP A 71 -2.12 -6.85 -3.88
C ASP A 71 -2.37 -6.60 -2.38
N ASP A 72 -1.36 -6.85 -1.54
CA ASP A 72 -1.29 -6.50 -0.12
C ASP A 72 -1.29 -5.00 0.16
N PHE A 73 -0.95 -4.18 -0.85
CA PHE A 73 -1.00 -2.72 -0.77
C PHE A 73 -2.10 -2.15 -1.67
N THR A 74 -3.33 -2.59 -1.46
CA THR A 74 -4.52 -2.09 -2.16
C THR A 74 -5.54 -1.48 -1.20
N LEU A 75 -6.22 -0.43 -1.66
CA LEU A 75 -7.27 0.25 -0.92
C LEU A 75 -8.51 0.45 -1.80
N PRO A 76 -9.73 0.44 -1.20
CA PRO A 76 -10.94 0.79 -1.92
C PRO A 76 -10.99 2.31 -2.16
N LEU A 77 -11.03 2.70 -3.42
CA LEU A 77 -11.25 4.08 -3.86
C LEU A 77 -12.30 4.13 -4.97
N THR A 78 -13.09 5.20 -5.03
CA THR A 78 -14.01 5.36 -6.17
C THR A 78 -13.25 5.60 -7.47
N ALA A 79 -13.85 5.28 -8.62
CA ALA A 79 -13.24 5.53 -9.93
C ALA A 79 -12.90 7.02 -10.15
N GLU A 80 -13.66 7.94 -9.54
CA GLU A 80 -13.35 9.37 -9.53
C GLU A 80 -12.08 9.68 -8.73
N GLU A 81 -11.94 9.15 -7.52
CA GLU A 81 -10.74 9.37 -6.68
C GLU A 81 -9.51 8.61 -7.21
N HIS A 82 -9.73 7.49 -7.90
CA HIS A 82 -8.67 6.63 -8.40
C HIS A 82 -8.14 7.09 -9.77
N GLN A 83 -9.02 7.26 -10.78
CA GLN A 83 -8.61 7.47 -12.18
C GLN A 83 -9.07 8.81 -12.78
N HIS A 84 -10.33 9.18 -12.58
CA HIS A 84 -10.99 10.18 -13.43
C HIS A 84 -10.99 11.61 -12.89
N GLY A 85 -11.02 11.77 -11.57
CA GLY A 85 -11.16 13.05 -10.88
C GLY A 85 -10.00 14.02 -11.11
N PRO A 86 -10.19 15.31 -10.81
CA PRO A 86 -9.15 16.34 -10.97
C PRO A 86 -7.91 16.04 -10.11
N ASP A 87 -8.13 15.53 -8.91
CA ASP A 87 -7.11 15.09 -7.95
C ASP A 87 -7.03 13.56 -7.87
N ALA A 88 -7.21 12.84 -8.96
CA ALA A 88 -7.16 11.38 -8.93
C ALA A 88 -5.76 10.86 -8.56
N GLN A 89 -5.69 9.77 -7.79
CA GLN A 89 -4.42 9.13 -7.41
C GLN A 89 -3.55 8.84 -8.64
N HIS A 90 -4.14 8.33 -9.73
CA HIS A 90 -3.43 8.00 -10.97
C HIS A 90 -2.78 9.22 -11.66
N LYS A 91 -3.31 10.43 -11.43
CA LYS A 91 -2.79 11.67 -12.02
C LYS A 91 -1.62 12.25 -11.21
N CYS A 92 -1.34 11.72 -10.03
CA CYS A 92 -0.21 12.16 -9.22
C CYS A 92 1.11 11.79 -9.91
N LYS A 93 2.04 12.74 -10.00
CA LYS A 93 3.39 12.48 -10.51
C LYS A 93 4.08 11.42 -9.64
N ALA A 94 5.00 10.66 -10.24
CA ALA A 94 5.83 9.69 -9.51
C ALA A 94 6.49 10.37 -8.29
N GLY A 95 6.20 9.84 -7.09
CA GLY A 95 6.65 10.39 -5.80
C GLY A 95 5.66 11.30 -5.08
N GLY A 96 4.62 11.81 -5.76
CA GLY A 96 3.59 12.67 -5.19
C GLY A 96 2.38 11.93 -4.59
N GLU A 97 2.27 10.62 -4.82
CA GLU A 97 1.16 9.81 -4.32
C GLU A 97 1.10 9.81 -2.78
N ARG A 98 2.26 9.70 -2.12
CA ARG A 98 2.32 9.77 -0.64
C ARG A 98 1.80 11.10 -0.12
N ASP A 99 2.18 12.20 -0.75
CA ASP A 99 1.72 13.53 -0.38
C ASP A 99 0.21 13.69 -0.60
N TRP A 100 -0.33 13.10 -1.67
CA TRP A 100 -1.76 13.07 -1.93
C TRP A 100 -2.53 12.37 -0.81
N TRP A 101 -2.10 11.17 -0.40
CA TRP A 101 -2.71 10.45 0.73
C TRP A 101 -2.61 11.25 2.03
N LEU A 102 -1.46 11.86 2.29
CA LEU A 102 -1.25 12.71 3.46
C LEU A 102 -2.14 13.95 3.42
N ARG A 103 -2.40 14.57 2.25
CA ARG A 103 -3.34 15.70 2.11
C ARG A 103 -4.76 15.32 2.51
N HIS A 104 -5.14 14.06 2.28
CA HIS A 104 -6.39 13.49 2.77
C HIS A 104 -6.34 13.06 4.25
N GLY A 105 -5.19 13.17 4.92
CA GLY A 105 -5.01 12.76 6.32
C GLY A 105 -4.88 11.24 6.52
N ILE A 106 -4.69 10.48 5.43
CA ILE A 106 -4.70 9.02 5.46
C ILE A 106 -3.28 8.49 5.29
N ASP A 107 -2.86 7.58 6.16
CA ASP A 107 -1.64 6.79 5.97
C ASP A 107 -1.97 5.51 5.19
N ALA A 108 -1.85 5.59 3.87
CA ALA A 108 -2.30 4.53 2.96
C ALA A 108 -1.59 3.19 3.22
N THR A 109 -0.28 3.22 3.51
CA THR A 109 0.48 1.98 3.78
C THR A 109 -0.03 1.27 5.02
N THR A 110 -0.25 2.00 6.11
CA THR A 110 -0.78 1.43 7.36
C THR A 110 -2.19 0.91 7.17
N LEU A 111 -3.05 1.66 6.47
CA LEU A 111 -4.42 1.26 6.23
C LEU A 111 -4.50 -0.01 5.37
N ALA A 112 -3.70 -0.10 4.30
CA ALA A 112 -3.67 -1.26 3.44
C ALA A 112 -3.20 -2.51 4.20
N SER A 113 -2.14 -2.38 5.02
CA SER A 113 -1.65 -3.47 5.87
C SER A 113 -2.72 -3.97 6.85
N ARG A 114 -3.50 -3.05 7.45
CA ARG A 114 -4.62 -3.41 8.34
C ARG A 114 -5.72 -4.14 7.60
N LEU A 115 -6.13 -3.63 6.43
CA LEU A 115 -7.15 -4.27 5.60
C LEU A 115 -6.72 -5.64 5.09
N TRP A 116 -5.44 -5.79 4.73
CA TRP A 116 -4.86 -7.07 4.38
C TRP A 116 -4.96 -8.08 5.55
N GLY A 117 -4.69 -7.64 6.78
CA GLY A 117 -4.79 -8.48 7.98
C GLY A 117 -6.20 -8.95 8.32
N VAL A 118 -7.24 -8.24 7.87
CA VAL A 118 -8.66 -8.60 8.06
C VAL A 118 -9.32 -9.06 6.76
N SER A 119 -8.54 -9.49 5.77
CA SER A 119 -9.05 -9.91 4.47
C SER A 119 -10.16 -10.97 4.61
N GLY A 120 -11.35 -10.64 4.11
CA GLY A 120 -12.53 -11.51 4.20
C GLY A 120 -13.45 -11.23 5.38
N ASP A 121 -13.08 -10.34 6.31
CA ASP A 121 -13.93 -9.87 7.41
C ASP A 121 -14.42 -8.44 7.12
N THR A 122 -15.60 -8.35 6.53
CA THR A 122 -16.16 -7.07 6.06
C THR A 122 -16.53 -6.15 7.23
N GLU A 123 -16.95 -6.68 8.38
CA GLU A 123 -17.30 -5.87 9.55
C GLU A 123 -16.05 -5.22 10.15
N ALA A 124 -14.98 -6.00 10.35
CA ALA A 124 -13.70 -5.47 10.81
C ALA A 124 -13.13 -4.44 9.82
N ALA A 125 -13.26 -4.68 8.51
CA ALA A 125 -12.82 -3.75 7.50
C ALA A 125 -13.61 -2.43 7.53
N MET A 126 -14.93 -2.47 7.68
CA MET A 126 -15.75 -1.27 7.81
C MET A 126 -15.36 -0.45 9.04
N GLU A 127 -15.09 -1.10 10.18
CA GLU A 127 -14.63 -0.42 11.39
C GLU A 127 -13.26 0.25 11.16
N ILE A 128 -12.32 -0.46 10.56
CA ILE A 128 -10.99 0.09 10.22
C ILE A 128 -11.11 1.30 9.29
N ILE A 129 -11.96 1.22 8.27
CA ILE A 129 -12.21 2.32 7.32
C ILE A 129 -12.85 3.52 8.03
N ASN A 130 -13.85 3.28 8.86
CA ASN A 130 -14.53 4.35 9.60
C ASN A 130 -13.57 5.06 10.56
N GLN A 131 -12.78 4.31 11.33
CA GLN A 131 -11.76 4.87 12.21
C GLN A 131 -10.72 5.69 11.43
N ALA A 132 -10.19 5.14 10.33
CA ALA A 132 -9.22 5.85 9.50
C ALA A 132 -9.77 7.17 8.95
N ARG A 133 -11.07 7.23 8.62
CA ARG A 133 -11.73 8.45 8.16
C ARG A 133 -11.92 9.48 9.28
N LEU A 134 -12.24 9.04 10.49
CA LEU A 134 -12.32 9.92 11.66
C LEU A 134 -10.95 10.53 11.98
N ASP A 135 -9.91 9.70 12.02
CA ASP A 135 -8.53 10.13 12.23
C ASP A 135 -8.08 11.11 11.15
N ALA A 136 -8.38 10.80 9.88
CA ALA A 136 -8.10 11.67 8.75
C ALA A 136 -8.78 13.04 8.87
N ALA A 137 -10.05 13.06 9.28
CA ALA A 137 -10.78 14.31 9.49
C ALA A 137 -10.17 15.17 10.62
N ILE A 138 -9.69 14.52 11.69
CA ILE A 138 -8.99 15.21 12.79
C ILE A 138 -7.65 15.78 12.30
N GLU A 139 -6.88 14.99 11.56
CA GLU A 139 -5.58 15.40 11.04
C GLU A 139 -5.69 16.58 10.06
N VAL A 140 -6.66 16.54 9.15
CA VAL A 140 -6.93 17.64 8.21
C VAL A 140 -7.34 18.92 8.94
N ARG A 141 -8.14 18.80 10.01
CA ARG A 141 -8.52 19.95 10.85
C ARG A 141 -7.31 20.54 11.58
N ARG A 142 -6.43 19.71 12.13
CA ARG A 142 -5.20 20.15 12.81
C ARG A 142 -4.28 20.95 11.91
N ARG A 143 -4.17 20.59 10.62
CA ARG A 143 -3.30 21.28 9.66
C ARG A 143 -3.85 22.61 9.13
N ARG A 144 -5.14 22.89 9.35
CA ARG A 144 -5.79 24.15 8.96
C ARG A 144 -5.80 25.19 10.08
N SER A 145 -5.43 24.81 11.30
CA SER A 145 -5.30 25.69 12.47
C SER A 145 -3.86 26.14 12.66
#